data_AF-A0A7C4II37-F1
#
_entry.id   AF-A0A7C4II37-F1
#
_cell.length_a   1.000
_cell.length_b   1.000
_cell.length_c   1.000
_cell.angle_alpha   90.00
_cell.angle_beta   90.00
_cell.angle_gamma   90.00
#
_symmetry.space_group_name_H-M   'P 1'
#
loop_
_entity.id
_entity.type
_entity.pdbx_description
1 polymer ?
#
loop_
_entity_poly.entity_id
_entity_poly.type
_entity_poly.pdbx_seq_one_letter_code
_entity_poly.pdbx_strand_id
1 'polypeptide(L)'
;MRKDTGEGPVNEEFYFFIREPHCLGYQEDVQWTVQSWKDDQEASLYDEMNREWKEVQLRRNPLLKELDSNQQAQVYTAFYDVDRFRRYVFESRFLDVFEIADDVKENIKTDDVALMKLGFTYIKFILLLQDGLQVKKEYLKK
;
A
#
# COMPACT_ATOMS: atom_id res chain seq x y z
N MET A 1 -12.77 -8.58 -5.82
CA MET A 1 -12.44 -9.00 -7.20
C MET A 1 -12.16 -7.74 -8.01
N ARG A 2 -11.09 -7.66 -8.83
CA ARG A 2 -10.80 -6.44 -9.60
C ARG A 2 -11.73 -6.39 -10.80
N LYS A 3 -12.67 -5.45 -10.81
CA LYS A 3 -13.62 -5.28 -11.92
C LYS A 3 -13.24 -4.03 -12.69
N ASP A 4 -13.17 -4.14 -14.01
CA ASP A 4 -12.91 -3.00 -14.88
C ASP A 4 -14.24 -2.28 -15.12
N THR A 5 -14.36 -1.04 -14.62
CA THR A 5 -15.64 -0.31 -14.62
C THR A 5 -15.72 0.78 -15.70
N GLY A 6 -14.75 0.85 -16.61
CA GLY A 6 -14.66 1.92 -17.61
C GLY A 6 -14.11 3.25 -17.06
N GLU A 7 -14.23 3.47 -15.75
CA GLU A 7 -13.55 4.53 -14.98
C GLU A 7 -12.23 4.04 -14.35
N GLY A 8 -11.86 2.79 -14.64
CA GLY A 8 -10.69 2.12 -14.11
C GLY A 8 -11.02 0.90 -13.25
N PRO A 9 -9.98 0.26 -12.70
CA PRO A 9 -10.13 -0.94 -11.90
C PRO A 9 -10.66 -0.62 -10.50
N VAL A 10 -11.83 -1.15 -10.16
CA VAL A 10 -12.42 -1.04 -8.82
C VAL A 10 -12.23 -2.37 -8.09
N ASN A 11 -11.75 -2.29 -6.85
CA ASN A 11 -11.72 -3.44 -5.94
C ASN A 11 -13.14 -3.66 -5.39
N GLU A 12 -13.89 -4.60 -5.97
CA GLU A 12 -15.17 -5.02 -5.38
C GLU A 12 -14.89 -5.81 -4.09
N GLU A 13 -15.49 -5.36 -3.01
CA GLU A 13 -15.56 -6.08 -1.72
C GLU A 13 -16.82 -6.96 -1.70
N PHE A 14 -16.67 -8.17 -1.17
CA PHE A 14 -17.80 -9.04 -0.89
C PHE A 14 -17.60 -9.67 0.49
N TYR A 15 -18.70 -9.98 1.13
CA TYR A 15 -18.71 -10.49 2.50
C TYR A 15 -19.51 -11.78 2.53
N PHE A 16 -19.02 -12.76 3.28
CA PHE A 16 -19.70 -14.03 3.49
C PHE A 16 -19.42 -14.52 4.92
N PHE A 17 -20.36 -15.29 5.46
CA PHE A 17 -20.19 -15.86 6.79
C PHE A 17 -19.28 -17.07 6.75
N ILE A 18 -18.28 -17.08 7.63
CA ILE A 18 -17.46 -18.25 7.93
C ILE A 18 -17.94 -18.83 9.25
N ARG A 19 -18.18 -20.15 9.27
CA ARG A 19 -18.54 -20.90 10.48
C ARG A 19 -17.55 -22.02 10.68
N GLU A 20 -16.72 -21.88 11.72
CA GLU A 20 -15.76 -22.89 12.11
C GLU A 20 -16.15 -23.46 13.48
N PRO A 21 -15.93 -24.78 13.73
CA PRO A 21 -16.37 -25.43 14.97
C PRO A 21 -15.85 -24.78 16.26
N HIS A 22 -14.73 -24.06 16.17
CA HIS A 22 -14.08 -23.39 17.30
C HIS A 22 -14.48 -21.91 17.45
N CYS A 23 -15.30 -21.36 16.54
CA CYS A 23 -15.77 -19.98 16.61
C CYS A 23 -16.94 -19.87 17.60
N LEU A 24 -16.67 -19.37 18.81
CA LEU A 24 -17.67 -19.17 19.85
C LEU A 24 -18.54 -17.91 19.63
N GLY A 25 -18.13 -17.00 18.74
CA GLY A 25 -18.83 -15.72 18.52
C GLY A 25 -20.29 -15.84 18.05
N TYR A 26 -20.69 -16.99 17.49
CA TYR A 26 -22.09 -17.27 17.14
C TYR A 26 -22.98 -17.61 18.35
N GLN A 27 -22.40 -17.79 19.54
CA GLN A 27 -23.12 -18.07 20.79
C GLN A 27 -23.37 -16.79 21.60
N GLU A 28 -22.80 -15.66 21.17
CA GLU A 28 -22.98 -14.36 21.82
C GLU A 28 -24.35 -13.77 21.51
N ASP A 29 -24.88 -12.95 22.42
CA ASP A 29 -26.17 -12.28 22.25
C ASP A 29 -26.12 -11.13 21.23
N VAL A 30 -24.93 -10.68 20.86
CA VAL A 30 -24.71 -9.54 19.96
C VAL A 30 -25.03 -9.93 18.52
N GLN A 31 -25.93 -9.16 17.89
CA GLN A 31 -26.24 -9.28 16.47
C GLN A 31 -25.37 -8.33 15.66
N TRP A 32 -24.69 -8.87 14.65
CA TRP A 32 -23.76 -8.12 13.82
C TRP A 32 -24.34 -7.80 12.45
N THR A 33 -24.20 -6.54 12.04
CA THR A 33 -24.09 -6.15 10.64
C THR A 33 -22.62 -6.16 10.22
N VAL A 34 -22.33 -6.23 8.91
CA VAL A 34 -20.95 -6.13 8.41
C VAL A 34 -20.29 -4.85 8.89
N GLN A 35 -20.99 -3.72 8.81
CA GLN A 35 -20.45 -2.42 9.22
C GLN A 35 -20.16 -2.38 10.72
N SER A 36 -21.12 -2.77 11.56
CA SER A 36 -20.94 -2.77 13.02
C SER A 36 -19.81 -3.69 13.47
N TRP A 37 -19.62 -4.84 12.80
CA TRP A 37 -18.51 -5.73 13.10
C TRP A 37 -17.16 -5.12 12.67
N LYS A 38 -17.10 -4.47 11.50
CA LYS A 38 -15.88 -3.80 11.03
C LYS A 38 -15.46 -2.65 11.93
N ASP A 39 -16.43 -1.90 12.45
CA ASP A 39 -16.16 -0.78 13.33
C ASP A 39 -15.74 -1.26 14.73
N ASP A 40 -16.39 -2.31 15.25
CA ASP A 40 -16.04 -2.93 16.54
C ASP A 40 -14.64 -3.57 16.53
N GLN A 41 -14.26 -4.20 15.42
CA GLN A 41 -12.95 -4.85 15.26
C GLN A 41 -11.87 -3.92 14.68
N GLU A 42 -12.19 -2.63 14.50
CA GLU A 42 -11.35 -1.63 13.83
C GLU A 42 -10.87 -2.03 12.42
N ALA A 43 -11.53 -3.00 11.80
CA ALA A 43 -11.18 -3.50 10.47
C ALA A 43 -11.25 -2.40 9.41
N SER A 44 -12.14 -1.41 9.58
CA SER A 44 -12.26 -0.24 8.71
C SER A 44 -10.93 0.53 8.59
N LEU A 45 -10.21 0.73 9.71
CA LEU A 45 -8.90 1.41 9.72
C LEU A 45 -7.86 0.63 8.92
N TYR A 46 -7.75 -0.67 9.18
CA TYR A 46 -6.80 -1.54 8.49
C TYR A 46 -7.12 -1.67 7.00
N ASP A 47 -8.40 -1.71 6.63
CA ASP A 47 -8.83 -1.71 5.24
C ASP A 47 -8.43 -0.44 4.51
N GLU A 48 -8.56 0.73 5.15
CA GLU A 48 -8.09 2.00 4.62
C GLU A 48 -6.57 2.00 4.44
N MET A 49 -5.82 1.63 5.49
CA MET A 49 -4.36 1.58 5.46
C MET A 49 -3.82 0.65 4.38
N ASN A 50 -4.47 -0.51 4.16
CA ASN A 50 -4.04 -1.51 3.19
C ASN A 50 -4.60 -1.31 1.79
N ARG A 51 -5.48 -0.32 1.57
CA ARG A 51 -6.21 -0.15 0.30
C ARG A 51 -5.29 -0.14 -0.91
N GLU A 52 -4.27 0.72 -0.88
CA GLU A 52 -3.30 0.84 -1.99
C GLU A 52 -2.43 -0.40 -2.16
N TRP A 53 -2.08 -1.05 -1.05
CA TRP A 53 -1.25 -2.24 -1.08
C TRP A 53 -2.00 -3.45 -1.65
N LYS A 54 -3.29 -3.60 -1.33
CA LYS A 54 -4.18 -4.62 -1.92
C LYS A 54 -4.18 -4.54 -3.46
N GLU A 55 -4.09 -3.35 -4.05
CA GLU A 55 -4.02 -3.18 -5.52
C GLU A 55 -2.77 -3.78 -6.15
N VAL A 56 -1.70 -3.93 -5.38
CA VAL A 56 -0.44 -4.53 -5.80
C VAL A 56 -0.48 -6.04 -5.55
N GLN A 57 -0.84 -6.47 -4.33
CA GLN A 57 -0.86 -7.88 -3.94
C GLN A 57 -1.83 -8.73 -4.76
N LEU A 58 -3.01 -8.19 -5.09
CA LEU A 58 -4.06 -8.95 -5.76
C LEU A 58 -3.88 -9.06 -7.29
N ARG A 59 -2.75 -8.58 -7.83
CA ARG A 59 -2.44 -8.70 -9.26
C ARG A 59 -2.04 -10.14 -9.59
N ARG A 60 -2.62 -10.67 -10.67
CA ARG A 60 -2.21 -11.95 -11.26
C ARG A 60 -0.92 -11.69 -12.05
N ASN A 61 0.23 -11.85 -11.40
CA ASN A 61 1.58 -11.52 -11.88
C ASN A 61 1.93 -10.00 -11.82
N PRO A 62 2.24 -9.45 -10.62
CA PRO A 62 2.61 -8.05 -10.47
C PRO A 62 3.99 -7.71 -11.03
N LEU A 63 4.84 -8.71 -11.30
CA LEU A 63 6.23 -8.53 -11.71
C LEU A 63 6.40 -8.86 -13.19
N LEU A 64 6.90 -7.90 -13.97
CA LEU A 64 7.34 -8.16 -15.34
C LEU A 64 8.65 -8.96 -15.38
N LYS A 65 9.43 -8.89 -14.29
CA LYS A 65 10.73 -9.55 -14.10
C LYS A 65 10.97 -9.78 -12.61
N GLU A 66 11.74 -10.81 -12.25
CA GLU A 66 12.25 -10.98 -10.89
C GLU A 66 13.04 -9.75 -10.41
N LEU A 67 12.81 -9.39 -9.15
CA LEU A 67 13.55 -8.32 -8.49
C LEU A 67 14.98 -8.76 -8.21
N ASP A 68 15.95 -7.93 -8.58
CA ASP A 68 17.33 -8.13 -8.15
C ASP A 68 17.50 -7.88 -6.63
N SER A 69 18.65 -8.25 -6.07
CA SER A 69 18.90 -8.14 -4.62
C SER A 69 18.80 -6.70 -4.10
N ASN A 70 19.15 -5.70 -4.92
CA ASN A 70 19.03 -4.30 -4.53
C ASN A 70 17.57 -3.87 -4.51
N GLN A 71 16.78 -4.29 -5.50
CA GLN A 71 15.34 -4.02 -5.53
C GLN A 71 14.62 -4.70 -4.36
N GLN A 72 14.97 -5.94 -4.03
CA GLN A 72 14.43 -6.66 -2.87
C GLN A 72 14.73 -5.94 -1.56
N ALA A 73 15.98 -5.49 -1.38
CA ALA A 73 16.38 -4.74 -0.19
C ALA A 73 15.61 -3.41 -0.07
N GLN A 74 15.39 -2.70 -1.18
CA GLN A 74 14.62 -1.46 -1.20
C GLN A 74 13.15 -1.69 -0.85
N VAL A 75 12.52 -2.73 -1.41
CA VAL A 75 11.15 -3.14 -1.05
C VAL A 75 11.07 -3.49 0.43
N TYR A 76 12.02 -4.28 0.93
CA TYR A 76 12.05 -4.63 2.36
C TYR A 76 12.15 -3.39 3.26
N THR A 77 13.05 -2.45 2.94
CA THR A 77 13.19 -1.20 3.70
C THR A 77 11.91 -0.37 3.67
N ALA A 78 11.27 -0.21 2.51
CA ALA A 78 10.03 0.55 2.40
C ALA A 78 8.85 -0.06 3.18
N PHE A 79 8.83 -1.39 3.39
CA PHE A 79 7.77 -2.08 4.13
C PHE A 79 8.03 -2.23 5.63
N TYR A 80 9.25 -2.59 6.00
CA TYR A 80 9.53 -3.15 7.33
C TYR A 80 10.51 -2.31 8.16
N ASP A 81 11.18 -1.33 7.55
CA ASP A 81 12.14 -0.46 8.24
C ASP A 81 11.83 1.00 7.91
N VAL A 82 10.71 1.49 8.45
CA VAL A 82 10.17 2.83 8.19
C VAL A 82 11.17 3.93 8.55
N ASP A 83 11.93 3.77 9.63
CA ASP A 83 12.97 4.71 10.04
C ASP A 83 14.11 4.79 9.02
N ARG A 84 14.58 3.65 8.52
CA ARG A 84 15.59 3.62 7.46
C ARG A 84 15.04 4.14 6.14
N PHE A 85 13.77 3.86 5.83
CA PHE A 85 13.13 4.40 4.64
C PHE A 85 13.04 5.93 4.74
N ARG A 86 12.68 6.49 5.90
CA ARG A 86 12.71 7.93 6.18
C ARG A 86 14.08 8.54 5.90
N ARG A 87 15.14 7.94 6.47
CA ARG A 87 16.52 8.39 6.19
C ARG A 87 16.86 8.28 4.72
N TYR A 88 16.49 7.19 4.06
CA TYR A 88 16.71 7.04 2.62
C TYR A 88 16.01 8.13 1.80
N VAL A 89 14.80 8.52 2.16
CA VAL A 89 14.08 9.62 1.49
C VAL A 89 14.82 10.96 1.67
N PHE A 90 15.21 11.32 2.88
CA PHE A 90 15.73 12.67 3.18
C PHE A 90 17.25 12.83 3.11
N GLU A 91 18.02 11.76 3.32
CA GLU A 91 19.49 11.79 3.42
C GLU A 91 20.18 11.21 2.18
N SER A 92 19.41 10.81 1.16
CA SER A 92 19.94 10.35 -0.12
C SER A 92 19.45 11.25 -1.28
N ARG A 93 19.77 10.84 -2.51
CA ARG A 93 19.31 11.52 -3.74
C ARG A 93 17.84 11.25 -4.08
N PHE A 94 17.08 10.61 -3.20
CA PHE A 94 15.69 10.24 -3.46
C PHE A 94 14.82 11.44 -3.86
N LEU A 95 14.86 12.53 -3.09
CA LEU A 95 14.13 13.77 -3.40
C LEU A 95 14.72 14.55 -4.59
N ASP A 96 15.96 14.28 -4.98
CA ASP A 96 16.53 14.81 -6.22
C ASP A 96 15.92 14.11 -7.42
N VAL A 97 15.78 12.78 -7.37
CA VAL A 97 15.37 11.93 -8.48
C VAL A 97 13.86 11.94 -8.71
N PHE A 98 13.07 11.86 -7.65
CA PHE A 98 11.61 11.72 -7.75
C PHE A 98 10.87 13.06 -7.65
N GLU A 99 9.79 13.19 -8.41
CA GLU A 99 8.82 14.28 -8.30
C GLU A 99 7.91 14.01 -7.09
N ILE A 100 8.05 14.83 -6.06
CA ILE A 100 7.24 14.76 -4.84
C ILE A 100 6.79 16.18 -4.48
N ALA A 101 5.50 16.35 -4.23
CA ALA A 101 4.92 17.63 -3.85
C ALA A 101 5.43 18.09 -2.47
N ASP A 102 5.52 19.39 -2.26
CA ASP A 102 6.15 19.95 -1.05
C ASP A 102 5.32 19.69 0.21
N ASP A 103 3.98 19.66 0.12
CA ASP A 103 3.09 19.25 1.20
C ASP A 103 3.34 17.79 1.62
N VAL A 104 3.55 16.90 0.65
CA VAL A 104 3.92 15.50 0.93
C VAL A 104 5.28 15.44 1.63
N LYS A 105 6.29 16.19 1.17
CA LYS A 105 7.62 16.21 1.80
C LYS A 105 7.56 16.67 3.26
N GLU A 106 6.74 17.65 3.59
CA GLU A 106 6.59 18.10 4.98
C GLU A 106 5.87 17.06 5.83
N ASN A 107 4.77 16.49 5.34
CA ASN A 107 3.99 15.49 6.07
C ASN A 107 4.82 14.24 6.38
N ILE A 108 5.54 13.72 5.39
CA ILE A 108 6.36 12.53 5.57
C ILE A 108 7.60 12.78 6.44
N LYS A 109 7.83 13.94 7.07
CA LYS A 109 8.92 14.06 8.06
C LYS A 109 8.55 13.40 9.39
N THR A 110 7.29 13.51 9.78
CA THR A 110 6.83 13.15 11.14
C THR A 110 5.62 12.22 11.14
N ASP A 111 4.97 12.01 10.00
CA ASP A 111 3.84 11.10 9.86
C ASP A 111 4.31 9.77 9.22
N ASP A 112 4.28 8.69 10.01
CA ASP A 112 4.63 7.34 9.57
C ASP A 112 3.60 6.76 8.59
N VAL A 113 2.32 7.13 8.72
CA VAL A 113 1.25 6.68 7.80
C VAL A 113 1.43 7.37 6.45
N ALA A 114 1.74 8.67 6.43
CA ALA A 114 2.07 9.38 5.21
C ALA A 114 3.33 8.79 4.54
N LEU A 115 4.36 8.46 5.32
CA LEU A 115 5.58 7.83 4.80
C LEU A 115 5.29 6.42 4.24
N MET A 116 4.47 5.62 4.92
CA MET A 116 4.04 4.30 4.47
C MET A 116 3.33 4.41 3.11
N LYS A 117 2.42 5.37 2.94
CA LYS A 117 1.74 5.63 1.67
C LYS A 117 2.73 5.96 0.54
N LEU A 118 3.71 6.82 0.82
CA LEU A 118 4.82 7.06 -0.13
C LEU A 118 5.60 5.79 -0.46
N GLY A 119 5.84 4.94 0.55
CA GLY A 119 6.45 3.62 0.39
C GLY A 119 5.70 2.77 -0.64
N PHE A 120 4.36 2.69 -0.55
CA PHE A 120 3.54 1.97 -1.53
C PHE A 120 3.71 2.52 -2.95
N THR A 121 3.70 3.85 -3.12
CA THR A 121 3.94 4.50 -4.42
C THR A 121 5.36 4.22 -4.95
N TYR A 122 6.35 4.18 -4.06
CA TYR A 122 7.72 3.83 -4.40
C TYR A 122 7.86 2.37 -4.85
N ILE A 123 7.17 1.46 -4.18
CA ILE A 123 7.13 0.04 -4.55
C ILE A 123 6.43 -0.13 -5.91
N LYS A 124 5.32 0.57 -6.14
CA LYS A 124 4.66 0.61 -7.47
C LYS A 124 5.68 1.00 -8.57
N PHE A 125 6.56 1.97 -8.30
CA PHE A 125 7.66 2.33 -9.22
C PHE A 125 8.67 1.19 -9.41
N ILE A 126 9.17 0.55 -8.35
CA ILE A 126 10.12 -0.58 -8.44
C ILE A 126 9.52 -1.73 -9.27
N LEU A 127 8.22 -1.99 -9.09
CA LEU A 127 7.48 -3.04 -9.78
C LEU A 127 7.05 -2.64 -11.20
N LEU A 128 7.37 -1.43 -11.67
CA LEU A 128 6.96 -0.88 -12.97
C LEU A 128 5.44 -0.86 -13.17
N LEU A 129 4.70 -0.60 -12.09
CA LEU A 129 3.24 -0.46 -12.11
C LEU A 129 2.84 0.98 -12.43
N GLN A 130 1.60 1.13 -12.91
CA GLN A 130 0.96 2.43 -13.08
C GLN A 130 0.87 3.17 -11.74
N ASP A 131 0.87 4.50 -11.80
CA ASP A 131 0.79 5.39 -10.63
C ASP A 131 1.95 5.24 -9.62
N GLY A 132 3.08 4.68 -10.06
CA GLY A 132 4.34 4.75 -9.33
C GLY A 132 4.93 6.16 -9.30
N LEU A 133 5.96 6.37 -8.47
CA LEU A 133 6.68 7.64 -8.42
C LEU A 133 7.23 8.05 -9.79
N GLN A 134 7.10 9.33 -10.10
CA GLN A 134 7.59 9.91 -11.34
C GLN A 134 9.04 10.37 -11.16
N VAL A 135 9.89 10.07 -12.14
CA VAL A 135 11.29 10.48 -12.15
C VAL A 135 11.37 11.85 -12.85
N LYS A 136 12.06 12.81 -12.23
CA LYS A 136 12.28 14.13 -12.85
C LYS A 136 12.98 13.98 -14.19
N LYS A 137 12.59 14.82 -15.15
CA LYS A 137 13.06 14.73 -16.55
C LYS A 137 14.58 14.72 -16.71
N GLU A 138 15.30 15.43 -15.84
CA GLU A 138 16.77 15.50 -15.84
C GLU A 138 17.47 14.16 -15.52
N TYR A 139 16.76 13.22 -14.88
CA TYR A 139 17.26 11.89 -14.51
C TYR A 139 16.76 10.77 -15.45
N LEU A 140 15.87 11.09 -16.39
CA LEU A 140 15.49 10.16 -17.45
C LEU A 140 16.63 10.09 -18.48
N LYS A 141 17.32 8.95 -18.56
CA LYS A 141 18.33 8.73 -19.61
C LYS A 141 17.65 8.85 -20.99
N LYS A 142 18.31 9.55 -21.93
CA LYS A 142 17.97 9.52 -23.36
C LYS A 142 18.09 8.12 -23.95
#